data_AF-A0A127B5Y5-F1
#
_entry.id   AF-A0A127B5Y5-F1
#
_cell.length_a   1.000
_cell.length_b   1.000
_cell.length_c   1.000
_cell.angle_alpha   90.00
_cell.angle_beta   90.00
_cell.angle_gamma   90.00
#
_symmetry.space_group_name_H-M   'P 1'
#
loop_
_entity.id
_entity.type
_entity.pdbx_description
1 polymer ?
#
loop_
_entity_poly.entity_id
_entity_poly.type
_entity_poly.pdbx_seq_one_letter_code
_entity_poly.pdbx_strand_id
1 'polypeptide(L)'
;MVWRCTLEGRVREIVSSDFPDVLNKPEGKSFLDLLNQTSKALATAWFQKFPAQTSLLPNIRLANDPTGQVFTLGLTQVKSEIWLFWTTSSPVISAPPTLSGALSKEGEEENALANNVWEQDTQQTDLLNELSRVNNELVNARRELIKQNIELHRMHQKLGKKN
;
A
#
# COMPACT_ATOMS: atom_id res chain seq x y z
N MET A 1 -4.58 -3.60 1.55
CA MET A 1 -5.12 -4.81 2.22
C MET A 1 -4.16 -5.97 2.11
N VAL A 2 -4.17 -6.87 3.10
CA VAL A 2 -3.24 -8.01 3.19
C VAL A 2 -3.95 -9.28 3.66
N TRP A 3 -3.80 -10.36 2.89
CA TRP A 3 -4.30 -11.70 3.18
C TRP A 3 -3.15 -12.70 3.29
N ARG A 4 -3.24 -13.57 4.29
CA ARG A 4 -2.33 -14.70 4.45
C ARG A 4 -2.94 -15.93 3.79
N CYS A 5 -2.19 -16.57 2.92
CA CYS A 5 -2.64 -17.69 2.10
C CYS A 5 -1.70 -18.90 2.19
N THR A 6 -2.25 -20.08 1.93
CA THR A 6 -1.46 -21.29 1.66
C THR A 6 -0.72 -21.15 0.33
N LEU A 7 0.26 -22.03 0.08
CA LEU A 7 0.93 -22.15 -1.22
C LEU A 7 -0.04 -22.45 -2.38
N GLU A 8 -1.20 -23.03 -2.07
CA GLU A 8 -2.27 -23.31 -3.04
C GLU A 8 -3.19 -22.11 -3.30
N GLY A 9 -2.95 -20.96 -2.65
CA GLY A 9 -3.78 -19.76 -2.81
C GLY A 9 -5.08 -19.78 -1.99
N ARG A 10 -5.19 -20.63 -0.96
CA ARG A 10 -6.33 -20.59 -0.03
C ARG A 10 -6.10 -19.54 1.05
N VAL A 11 -7.10 -18.70 1.29
CA VAL A 11 -7.05 -17.66 2.33
C VAL A 11 -7.15 -18.31 3.71
N ARG A 12 -6.11 -18.13 4.53
CA ARG A 12 -6.09 -18.57 5.93
C ARG A 12 -6.60 -17.48 6.86
N GLU A 13 -6.20 -16.26 6.61
CA GLU A 13 -6.42 -15.14 7.52
C GLU A 13 -6.40 -13.81 6.76
N ILE A 14 -7.26 -12.90 7.21
CA ILE A 14 -7.30 -11.53 6.72
C ILE A 14 -6.56 -10.67 7.74
N VAL A 15 -5.36 -10.20 7.38
CA VAL A 15 -4.48 -9.45 8.29
C VAL A 15 -4.91 -7.97 8.37
N SER A 16 -5.37 -7.41 7.25
CA SER A 16 -5.84 -6.01 7.18
C SER A 16 -6.79 -5.82 5.99
N SER A 17 -7.92 -5.15 6.23
CA SER A 17 -8.88 -4.77 5.20
C SER A 17 -9.47 -3.39 5.51
N ASP A 18 -9.46 -2.50 4.51
CA ASP A 18 -10.08 -1.17 4.56
C ASP A 18 -11.54 -1.20 4.07
N PHE A 19 -12.08 -2.38 3.70
CA PHE A 19 -13.44 -2.55 3.23
C PHE A 19 -14.24 -3.33 4.29
N PRO A 20 -15.29 -2.74 4.88
CA PRO A 20 -16.16 -3.45 5.83
C PRO A 20 -16.93 -4.60 5.17
N ASP A 21 -17.14 -4.52 3.85
CA ASP A 21 -17.92 -5.47 3.06
C ASP A 21 -17.07 -6.27 2.07
N VAL A 22 -16.00 -6.91 2.54
CA VAL A 22 -15.43 -8.04 1.77
C VAL A 22 -16.37 -9.26 1.87
N LEU A 23 -17.60 -9.07 1.34
CA LEU A 23 -18.61 -9.97 0.79
C LEU A 23 -18.72 -11.42 1.32
N ASN A 24 -18.61 -11.61 2.64
CA ASN A 24 -18.54 -12.89 3.38
C ASN A 24 -17.11 -13.41 3.50
N LYS A 25 -16.67 -13.59 4.75
CA LYS A 25 -15.33 -14.05 5.15
C LYS A 25 -14.70 -15.03 4.13
N PRO A 26 -13.67 -14.62 3.38
CA PRO A 26 -12.98 -15.47 2.42
C PRO A 26 -12.14 -16.60 3.05
N GLU A 27 -12.07 -16.68 4.38
CA GLU A 27 -11.37 -17.74 5.11
C GLU A 27 -11.75 -19.14 4.58
N GLY A 28 -10.73 -19.93 4.25
CA GLY A 28 -10.86 -21.29 3.71
C GLY A 28 -11.12 -21.38 2.19
N LYS A 29 -11.47 -20.27 1.53
CA LYS A 29 -11.70 -20.24 0.07
C LYS A 29 -10.43 -19.91 -0.70
N SER A 30 -10.36 -20.35 -1.96
CA SER A 30 -9.31 -19.91 -2.88
C SER A 30 -9.53 -18.46 -3.27
N PHE A 31 -8.48 -17.64 -3.26
CA PHE A 31 -8.60 -16.24 -3.69
C PHE A 31 -9.05 -16.13 -5.16
N LEU A 32 -8.67 -17.11 -5.99
CA LEU A 32 -9.03 -17.17 -7.42
C LEU A 32 -10.54 -17.31 -7.63
N ASP A 33 -11.25 -17.90 -6.67
CA ASP A 33 -12.72 -18.10 -6.76
C ASP A 33 -13.49 -16.83 -6.40
N LEU A 34 -12.83 -15.82 -5.86
CA LEU A 34 -13.43 -14.52 -5.53
C LEU A 34 -13.36 -13.53 -6.70
N LEU A 35 -12.55 -13.84 -7.71
CA LEU A 35 -12.35 -13.03 -8.89
C LEU A 35 -13.43 -13.30 -9.94
N ASN A 36 -13.74 -12.30 -10.76
CA ASN A 36 -14.56 -12.54 -11.95
C ASN A 36 -13.84 -13.45 -12.96
N GLN A 37 -14.56 -13.97 -13.95
CA GLN A 37 -14.02 -14.99 -14.87
C GLN A 37 -12.78 -14.52 -15.65
N THR A 38 -12.79 -13.27 -16.13
CA THR A 38 -11.66 -12.68 -16.87
C THR A 38 -10.43 -12.52 -15.97
N SER A 39 -10.61 -11.93 -14.79
CA SER A 39 -9.55 -11.73 -13.81
C SER A 39 -9.03 -13.05 -13.25
N LYS A 40 -9.87 -14.08 -13.12
CA LYS A 40 -9.46 -15.42 -12.68
C LYS A 40 -8.46 -16.06 -13.65
N ALA A 41 -8.70 -15.95 -14.95
CA ALA A 41 -7.77 -16.48 -15.96
C ALA A 41 -6.41 -15.77 -15.89
N LEU A 42 -6.42 -14.44 -15.80
CA LEU A 42 -5.21 -13.62 -15.65
C LEU A 42 -4.45 -13.96 -14.36
N ALA A 43 -5.15 -14.02 -13.24
CA ALA A 43 -4.57 -14.34 -11.94
C ALA A 43 -4.02 -15.77 -11.88
N THR A 44 -4.65 -16.73 -12.55
CA THR A 44 -4.14 -18.11 -12.61
C THR A 44 -2.81 -18.19 -13.38
N ALA A 45 -2.75 -17.57 -14.57
CA ALA A 45 -1.53 -17.51 -15.36
C ALA A 45 -0.41 -16.73 -14.66
N TRP A 46 -0.77 -15.69 -13.92
CA TRP A 46 0.16 -14.92 -13.10
C TRP A 46 0.68 -15.72 -11.90
N PHE A 47 -0.19 -16.40 -11.16
CA PHE A 47 0.18 -17.19 -9.98
C PHE A 47 1.13 -18.34 -10.32
N GLN A 48 0.97 -18.96 -11.51
CA GLN A 48 1.88 -20.01 -11.99
C GLN A 48 3.31 -19.53 -12.27
N LYS A 49 3.51 -18.22 -12.51
CA LYS A 49 4.84 -17.63 -12.76
C LYS A 49 5.60 -17.30 -11.48
N PHE A 50 4.94 -17.39 -10.33
CA PHE A 50 5.56 -17.19 -9.04
C PHE A 50 6.33 -18.45 -8.58
N PRO A 51 7.52 -18.34 -7.95
CA PRO A 51 8.25 -17.13 -7.53
C PRO A 51 9.18 -16.51 -8.58
N ALA A 52 9.26 -17.10 -9.78
CA ALA A 52 10.25 -16.73 -10.78
C ALA A 52 10.10 -15.30 -11.33
N GLN A 53 8.88 -14.74 -11.33
CA GLN A 53 8.61 -13.34 -11.69
C GLN A 53 7.67 -12.72 -10.67
N THR A 54 8.22 -11.98 -9.70
CA THR A 54 7.43 -11.13 -8.81
C THR A 54 7.00 -9.87 -9.56
N SER A 55 5.82 -9.92 -10.19
CA SER A 55 5.19 -8.74 -10.77
C SER A 55 3.85 -8.46 -10.10
N LEU A 56 3.50 -7.19 -10.00
CA LEU A 56 2.14 -6.77 -9.64
C LEU A 56 1.22 -7.10 -10.81
N LEU A 57 0.02 -7.61 -10.50
CA LEU A 57 -1.04 -7.90 -11.44
C LEU A 57 -2.12 -6.80 -11.34
N PRO A 58 -2.13 -5.81 -12.26
CA PRO A 58 -3.12 -4.74 -12.25
C PRO A 58 -4.47 -5.20 -12.84
N ASN A 59 -5.49 -4.35 -12.71
CA ASN A 59 -6.80 -4.47 -13.38
C ASN A 59 -7.60 -5.74 -13.01
N ILE A 60 -7.51 -6.16 -11.76
CA ILE A 60 -8.27 -7.30 -11.23
C ILE A 60 -9.60 -6.82 -10.63
N ARG A 61 -10.66 -7.60 -10.82
CA ARG A 61 -12.01 -7.32 -10.32
C ARG A 61 -12.57 -8.52 -9.57
N LEU A 62 -13.33 -8.25 -8.51
CA LEU A 62 -14.07 -9.29 -7.79
C LEU A 62 -15.34 -9.67 -8.57
N ALA A 63 -15.81 -10.92 -8.41
CA ALA A 63 -16.97 -11.44 -9.12
C ALA A 63 -18.29 -10.74 -8.76
N ASN A 64 -18.46 -10.36 -7.50
CA ASN A 64 -19.72 -9.84 -6.93
C ASN A 64 -19.58 -8.43 -6.37
N ASP A 65 -18.58 -7.66 -6.81
CA ASP A 65 -18.36 -6.31 -6.30
C ASP A 65 -19.34 -5.32 -6.95
N PRO A 66 -20.22 -4.68 -6.16
CA PRO A 66 -21.20 -3.72 -6.66
C PRO A 66 -20.57 -2.43 -7.16
N THR A 67 -19.34 -2.12 -6.75
CA THR A 67 -18.63 -0.90 -7.16
C THR A 67 -17.93 -1.07 -8.50
N GLY A 68 -17.72 -2.31 -8.95
CA GLY A 68 -16.96 -2.63 -10.16
C GLY A 68 -15.51 -2.15 -10.11
N GLN A 69 -14.98 -1.89 -8.91
CA GLN A 69 -13.68 -1.27 -8.71
C GLN A 69 -12.56 -2.23 -9.11
N VAL A 70 -11.58 -1.70 -9.85
CA VAL A 70 -10.37 -2.44 -10.18
C VAL A 70 -9.35 -2.31 -9.05
N PHE A 71 -8.62 -3.39 -8.80
CA PHE A 71 -7.51 -3.40 -7.86
C PHE A 71 -6.28 -4.06 -8.49
N THR A 72 -5.14 -3.77 -7.88
CA THR A 72 -3.87 -4.41 -8.22
C THR A 72 -3.53 -5.43 -7.16
N LEU A 73 -3.22 -6.64 -7.60
CA LEU A 73 -2.82 -7.75 -6.77
C LEU A 73 -1.30 -7.88 -6.79
N GLY A 74 -0.69 -8.07 -5.64
CA GLY A 74 0.69 -8.49 -5.51
C GLY A 74 0.77 -9.65 -4.54
N LEU A 75 1.85 -10.40 -4.63
CA LEU A 75 2.10 -11.50 -3.72
C LEU A 75 3.58 -11.61 -3.38
N THR A 76 3.85 -12.13 -2.19
CA THR A 76 5.19 -12.45 -1.72
C THR A 76 5.17 -13.77 -0.96
N GLN A 77 6.27 -14.52 -0.99
CA GLN A 77 6.41 -15.75 -0.22
C GLN A 77 7.24 -15.48 1.03
N VAL A 78 6.69 -15.87 2.18
CA VAL A 78 7.39 -15.85 3.45
C VAL A 78 7.42 -17.29 3.96
N LYS A 79 8.58 -17.93 3.84
CA LYS A 79 8.78 -19.35 4.20
C LYS A 79 7.83 -20.27 3.42
N SER A 80 6.86 -20.89 4.10
CA SER A 80 5.86 -21.82 3.54
C SER A 80 4.50 -21.17 3.33
N GLU A 81 4.41 -19.85 3.40
CA GLU A 81 3.15 -19.11 3.26
C GLU A 81 3.27 -18.05 2.16
N ILE A 82 2.13 -17.76 1.53
CA ILE A 82 1.99 -16.69 0.56
C ILE A 82 1.24 -15.55 1.23
N TRP A 83 1.77 -14.35 1.07
CA TRP A 83 1.14 -13.13 1.52
C TRP A 83 0.63 -12.41 0.27
N LEU A 84 -0.68 -12.37 0.12
CA LEU A 84 -1.35 -11.60 -0.92
C LEU A 84 -1.60 -10.20 -0.39
N PHE A 85 -1.29 -9.20 -1.20
CA PHE A 85 -1.60 -7.82 -0.91
C PHE A 85 -2.29 -7.20 -2.11
N TRP A 86 -3.21 -6.29 -1.86
CA TRP A 86 -3.78 -5.51 -2.94
C TRP A 86 -4.11 -4.11 -2.50
N THR A 87 -4.23 -3.28 -3.51
CA THR A 87 -4.61 -1.89 -3.41
C THR A 87 -5.54 -1.52 -4.54
N THR A 88 -6.51 -0.66 -4.22
CA THR A 88 -7.37 0.02 -5.20
C THR A 88 -6.72 1.29 -5.75
N SER A 89 -5.60 1.72 -5.17
CA SER A 89 -4.76 2.76 -5.77
C SER A 89 -4.16 2.22 -7.07
N SER A 90 -4.35 2.92 -8.18
CA SER A 90 -3.69 2.55 -9.43
C SER A 90 -2.17 2.52 -9.21
N PRO A 91 -1.48 1.38 -9.40
CA PRO A 91 -0.03 1.37 -9.38
C PRO A 91 0.41 2.25 -10.56
N VAL A 92 1.17 3.30 -10.27
CA VAL A 92 2.00 3.93 -11.29
C VAL A 92 3.06 2.89 -11.63
N ILE A 93 2.73 1.95 -12.52
CA ILE A 93 3.74 1.19 -13.23
C ILE A 93 4.36 2.22 -14.15
N SER A 94 5.41 2.90 -13.68
CA SER A 94 6.24 3.71 -14.55
C SER A 94 6.66 2.81 -15.68
N ALA A 95 6.05 3.01 -16.85
CA ALA A 95 6.48 2.34 -18.05
C ALA A 95 8.00 2.57 -18.16
N PRO A 96 8.80 1.53 -18.49
CA PRO A 96 10.20 1.77 -18.80
C PRO A 96 10.25 2.90 -19.82
N PRO A 97 11.15 3.90 -19.67
CA PRO A 97 11.17 5.06 -20.55
C PRO A 97 11.27 4.57 -21.98
N THR A 98 10.19 4.71 -22.74
CA THR A 98 10.18 4.44 -24.16
C THR A 98 11.11 5.46 -24.78
N LEU A 99 12.26 4.98 -25.27
CA LEU A 99 13.08 5.71 -26.24
C LEU A 99 12.24 5.83 -27.52
N SER A 100 11.34 6.80 -27.55
CA SER A 100 10.46 7.08 -28.67
C SER A 100 11.26 7.73 -29.79
N GLY A 101 11.90 6.89 -30.61
CA GLY A 101 12.34 7.22 -31.95
C GLY A 101 11.40 6.58 -32.98
N ALA A 102 10.52 7.42 -33.55
CA ALA A 102 9.91 7.31 -34.88
C ALA A 102 9.22 5.99 -35.32
N LEU A 103 7.88 6.04 -35.50
CA LEU A 103 7.19 5.93 -36.81
C LEU A 103 5.68 5.66 -36.66
N SER A 104 4.88 6.61 -37.19
CA SER A 104 3.58 6.49 -37.89
C SER A 104 2.41 5.75 -37.22
N LYS A 105 1.35 6.45 -36.78
CA LYS A 105 0.12 6.81 -37.53
C LYS A 105 -0.67 5.61 -38.07
N GLU A 106 -1.77 5.25 -37.39
CA GLU A 106 -3.16 5.34 -37.86
C GLU A 106 -4.11 4.50 -36.95
N GLY A 107 -5.24 5.09 -36.55
CA GLY A 107 -6.43 4.34 -36.11
C GLY A 107 -7.01 4.68 -34.73
N GLU A 108 -7.96 5.63 -34.70
CA GLU A 108 -9.17 5.67 -33.83
C GLU A 108 -8.96 6.00 -32.33
N GLU A 109 -9.05 7.28 -31.95
CA GLU A 109 -10.28 7.93 -31.45
C GLU A 109 -10.96 7.23 -30.27
N GLU A 110 -10.51 7.53 -29.05
CA GLU A 110 -11.34 8.00 -27.92
C GLU A 110 -10.45 8.29 -26.70
N ASN A 111 -10.86 9.24 -25.87
CA ASN A 111 -10.14 9.83 -24.71
C ASN A 111 -9.22 11.02 -25.02
N ALA A 112 -9.81 12.05 -25.63
CA ALA A 112 -9.61 13.38 -25.09
C ALA A 112 -10.01 13.40 -23.59
N LEU A 113 -9.22 14.12 -22.77
CA LEU A 113 -9.37 14.35 -21.33
C LEU A 113 -8.75 13.32 -20.38
N ALA A 114 -7.44 13.45 -20.16
CA ALA A 114 -6.91 13.63 -18.80
C ALA A 114 -5.44 14.06 -18.87
N ASN A 115 -5.18 15.26 -19.42
CA ASN A 115 -4.08 16.08 -18.93
C ASN A 115 -4.45 16.56 -17.52
N ASN A 116 -4.53 15.64 -16.55
CA ASN A 116 -4.40 16.02 -15.14
C ASN A 116 -2.91 16.17 -14.89
N VAL A 117 -2.39 17.29 -15.38
CA VAL A 117 -1.27 17.97 -14.75
C VAL A 117 -1.64 18.03 -13.27
N TRP A 118 -0.82 17.38 -12.47
CA TRP A 118 -0.98 17.26 -11.04
C TRP A 118 -1.17 18.64 -10.44
N GLU A 119 -2.42 19.00 -10.11
CA GLU A 119 -2.64 19.92 -9.02
C GLU A 119 -2.16 19.17 -7.77
N GLN A 120 -0.96 19.54 -7.33
CA GLN A 120 -0.38 19.08 -6.10
C GLN A 120 -1.39 19.40 -5.00
N ASP A 121 -2.12 18.39 -4.52
CA ASP A 121 -3.16 18.52 -3.50
C ASP A 121 -2.63 19.41 -2.37
N THR A 122 -3.12 20.65 -2.30
CA THR A 122 -2.73 21.65 -1.29
C THR A 122 -2.91 21.10 0.13
N GLN A 123 -3.90 20.22 0.29
CA GLN A 123 -4.17 19.47 1.51
C GLN A 123 -3.01 18.54 1.92
N GLN A 124 -2.33 17.91 0.96
CA GLN A 124 -1.20 17.04 1.25
C GLN A 124 0.04 17.84 1.69
N THR A 125 0.26 19.02 1.10
CA THR A 125 1.34 19.92 1.55
C THR A 125 1.07 20.50 2.94
N ASP A 126 -0.18 20.86 3.24
CA ASP A 126 -0.56 21.38 4.56
C ASP A 126 -0.40 20.32 5.64
N LEU A 127 -0.76 19.06 5.34
CA LEU A 127 -0.59 17.95 6.27
C LEU A 127 0.89 17.67 6.58
N LEU A 128 1.76 17.72 5.56
CA LEU A 128 3.20 17.53 5.73
C LEU A 128 3.83 18.68 6.52
N ASN A 129 3.37 19.91 6.32
CA ASN A 129 3.81 21.08 7.08
C ASN A 129 3.39 20.97 8.55
N GLU A 130 2.16 20.54 8.83
CA GLU A 130 1.68 20.36 10.19
C GLU A 130 2.44 19.23 10.91
N LEU A 131 2.70 18.11 10.23
CA LEU A 131 3.53 17.02 10.77
C LEU A 131 4.97 17.48 11.08
N SER A 132 5.55 18.28 10.19
CA SER A 132 6.88 18.88 10.42
C SER A 132 6.87 19.81 11.63
N ARG A 133 5.82 20.64 11.79
CA ARG A 133 5.65 21.52 12.94
C ARG A 133 5.55 20.73 14.25
N VAL A 134 4.66 19.74 14.31
CA VAL A 134 4.46 18.89 15.49
C VAL A 134 5.73 18.14 15.86
N ASN A 135 6.48 17.65 14.87
CA ASN A 135 7.75 16.97 15.12
C ASN A 135 8.79 17.93 15.74
N ASN A 136 8.89 19.16 15.23
CA ASN A 136 9.78 20.17 15.81
C ASN A 136 9.39 20.56 17.24
N GLU A 137 8.09 20.69 17.53
CA GLU A 137 7.59 20.93 18.88
C GLU A 137 7.95 19.78 19.83
N LEU A 138 7.79 18.53 19.39
CA LEU A 138 8.14 17.34 20.17
C LEU A 138 9.64 17.28 20.47
N VAL A 139 10.49 17.57 19.48
CA VAL A 139 11.95 17.60 19.65
C VAL A 139 12.34 18.68 20.66
N ASN A 140 11.72 19.86 20.59
CA ASN A 140 11.96 20.95 21.54
C ASN A 140 11.50 20.59 22.95
N ALA A 141 10.30 20.02 23.10
CA ALA A 141 9.79 19.54 24.39
C ALA A 141 10.71 18.49 24.99
N ARG A 142 11.20 17.54 24.17
CA ARG A 142 12.17 16.53 24.61
C ARG A 142 13.48 17.15 25.08
N ARG A 143 14.02 18.12 24.36
CA ARG A 143 15.26 18.83 24.76
C ARG A 143 15.07 19.54 26.09
N GLU A 144 13.93 20.19 26.29
CA GLU A 144 13.66 20.93 27.52
C GLU A 144 13.46 20.00 28.73
N LEU A 145 12.76 18.88 28.56
CA LEU A 145 12.65 17.84 29.57
C LEU A 145 14.01 17.28 29.97
N ILE A 146 14.91 17.04 29.01
CA ILE A 146 16.27 16.58 29.29
C ILE A 146 17.03 17.61 30.13
N LYS A 147 16.94 18.91 29.79
CA LYS A 147 17.59 19.96 30.59
C LYS A 147 17.05 20.01 32.01
N GLN A 148 15.72 20.01 32.18
CA GLN A 148 15.08 20.01 33.49
C GLN A 148 15.47 18.79 34.31
N ASN A 149 15.55 17.62 33.68
CA ASN A 149 15.96 16.38 34.35
C ASN A 149 17.43 16.44 34.81
N ILE A 150 18.34 16.96 33.97
CA ILE A 150 19.74 17.20 34.35
C ILE A 150 19.83 18.19 35.51
N GLU A 151 19.04 19.27 35.48
CA GLU A 151 19.02 20.28 36.53
C GLU A 151 18.49 19.73 37.85
N LEU A 152 17.40 18.95 37.82
CA LEU A 152 16.88 18.21 38.97
C LEU A 152 17.93 17.26 39.56
N HIS A 153 18.61 16.48 38.72
CA HIS A 153 19.70 15.61 39.19
C HIS A 153 20.83 16.40 39.86
N ARG A 154 21.21 17.56 39.30
CA ARG A 154 22.22 18.45 39.92
C ARG A 154 21.74 19.02 41.25
N MET A 155 20.47 19.39 41.39
CA MET A 155 19.91 19.87 42.66
C MET A 155 19.89 18.76 43.72
N HIS A 156 19.44 17.55 43.36
CA HIS A 156 19.45 16.39 44.27
C HIS A 156 20.86 16.04 44.75
N GLN A 157 21.86 16.08 43.87
CA GLN A 157 23.26 15.87 44.26
C GLN A 157 23.80 16.95 45.20
N LYS A 158 23.36 18.20 45.06
CA LYS A 158 23.74 19.30 45.96
C LYS A 158 23.07 19.20 47.33
N LEU A 159 21.80 18.77 47.38
CA LEU A 159 21.06 18.55 48.62
C LEU A 159 21.60 17.32 49.38
N GLY A 160 21.94 16.23 48.69
CA GLY A 160 22.50 15.02 49.30
C GLY A 160 23.94 15.17 49.84
N LYS A 161 24.65 16.24 49.48
CA LYS A 161 26.01 16.56 50.00
C LYS A 161 26.00 17.51 51.20
N LYS A 162 24.81 17.99 51.64
CA LYS A 162 24.65 18.97 52.73
C LYS A 162 24.22 18.35 54.08
N ASN A 163 24.10 17.02 54.14
CA ASN A 163 23.98 16.21 55.35
C ASN A 163 25.19 15.29 55.46
#